data_AF-A0A2Z3S024-F1
#
_entry.id   AF-A0A2Z3S024-F1
#
_cell.length_a   1.000
_cell.length_b   1.000
_cell.length_c   1.000
_cell.angle_alpha   90.00
_cell.angle_beta   90.00
_cell.angle_gamma   90.00
#
_symmetry.space_group_name_H-M   'P 1'
#
loop_
_entity.id
_entity.type
_entity.pdbx_description
1 polymer ?
#
loop_
_entity_poly.entity_id
_entity_poly.type
_entity_poly.pdbx_seq_one_letter_code
_entity_poly.pdbx_strand_id
1 'polypeptide(L)'
;MSFTSPIETRPLYGHRVLVPRGGPWGDSVASALRAKGASAVIAPMVNFAPTDDAPALEAALKELAAGEFDWITLTSATTVDVLMAHQAVIPPTTKVACVGETTATALAAAGYKADLAPSEENTAHGLLEEWTTATGGVVPLRVLTLRSQIAVPVLTEGLIRIGHSVKSVVAYRSVGVDVAEGVINDVRAGKITDILVTSGSVAEQISIQIGDIPTKTLVSAIGPRTAKDAEAFGLRVDAVAEEINIESMVDLLVERALSVKP
;
A
#
# COMPACT_ATOMS: atom_id res chain seq x y z
N MET A 1 -7.74 19.12 -44.97
CA MET A 1 -8.03 17.84 -44.28
C MET A 1 -7.14 17.80 -43.06
N SER A 2 -7.72 17.86 -41.85
CA SER A 2 -6.94 17.79 -40.61
C SER A 2 -6.56 16.34 -40.38
N PHE A 3 -5.26 16.02 -40.37
CA PHE A 3 -4.77 14.70 -40.00
C PHE A 3 -4.77 14.61 -38.48
N THR A 4 -5.84 14.07 -37.91
CA THR A 4 -5.92 13.78 -36.48
C THR A 4 -4.92 12.67 -36.15
N SER A 5 -4.02 12.93 -35.20
CA SER A 5 -3.01 11.97 -34.77
C SER A 5 -3.66 10.75 -34.10
N PRO A 6 -3.12 9.52 -34.23
CA PRO A 6 -3.62 8.33 -33.52
C PRO A 6 -3.67 8.46 -31.99
N ILE A 7 -3.01 9.47 -31.41
CA ILE A 7 -3.05 9.77 -29.98
C ILE A 7 -4.30 10.60 -29.63
N GLU A 8 -4.74 11.48 -30.53
CA GLU A 8 -5.88 12.39 -30.32
C GLU A 8 -7.23 11.66 -30.29
N THR A 9 -7.27 10.43 -30.82
CA THR A 9 -8.46 9.55 -30.78
C THR A 9 -8.55 8.70 -29.52
N ARG A 10 -7.52 8.70 -28.67
CA ARG A 10 -7.49 7.89 -27.45
C ARG A 10 -8.42 8.46 -26.38
N PRO A 11 -9.01 7.61 -25.52
CA PRO A 11 -10.06 8.03 -24.60
C PRO A 11 -9.62 9.08 -23.58
N LEU A 12 -8.34 9.04 -23.14
CA LEU A 12 -7.80 9.98 -22.16
C LEU A 12 -6.88 11.05 -22.79
N TYR A 13 -7.02 11.33 -24.09
CA TYR A 13 -6.23 12.38 -24.72
C TYR A 13 -6.42 13.73 -24.02
N GLY A 14 -5.32 14.40 -23.69
CA GLY A 14 -5.33 15.68 -22.97
C GLY A 14 -5.51 15.59 -21.45
N HIS A 15 -5.81 14.40 -20.91
CA HIS A 15 -5.87 14.20 -19.46
C HIS A 15 -4.46 14.25 -18.85
N ARG A 16 -4.38 14.87 -17.67
CA ARG A 16 -3.18 14.95 -16.84
C ARG A 16 -3.50 14.39 -15.48
N VAL A 17 -2.95 13.21 -15.18
CA VAL A 17 -3.33 12.42 -14.02
C VAL A 17 -2.22 12.43 -12.98
N LEU A 18 -2.53 12.83 -11.76
CA LEU A 18 -1.63 12.78 -10.61
C LEU A 18 -1.63 11.36 -10.01
N VAL A 19 -0.46 10.74 -10.03
CA VAL A 19 -0.21 9.39 -9.49
C VAL A 19 0.56 9.54 -8.17
N PRO A 20 -0.07 9.27 -7.01
CA PRO A 20 0.45 9.63 -5.68
C PRO A 20 1.52 8.66 -5.13
N ARG A 21 1.90 7.65 -5.93
CA ARG A 21 2.85 6.60 -5.57
C ARG A 21 3.91 6.47 -6.65
N GLY A 22 5.16 6.31 -6.23
CA GLY A 22 6.29 6.01 -7.12
C GLY A 22 6.57 4.51 -7.25
N GLY A 23 7.77 4.20 -7.74
CA GLY A 23 8.26 2.83 -7.90
C GLY A 23 7.48 2.01 -8.93
N PRO A 24 7.62 0.66 -8.92
CA PRO A 24 7.04 -0.21 -9.95
C PRO A 24 5.53 -0.04 -10.13
N TRP A 25 4.79 0.20 -9.05
CA TRP A 25 3.35 0.47 -9.12
C TRP A 25 3.05 1.78 -9.86
N GLY A 26 3.73 2.87 -9.49
CA GLY A 26 3.57 4.18 -10.15
C GLY A 26 3.94 4.14 -11.63
N ASP A 27 5.01 3.42 -11.97
CA ASP A 27 5.46 3.23 -13.35
C ASP A 27 4.44 2.43 -14.17
N SER A 28 3.85 1.39 -13.58
CA SER A 28 2.83 0.55 -14.22
C SER A 28 1.56 1.36 -14.50
N VAL A 29 1.09 2.14 -13.52
CA VAL A 29 -0.06 3.05 -13.69
C VAL A 29 0.24 4.10 -14.75
N ALA A 30 1.42 4.73 -14.71
CA ALA A 30 1.82 5.72 -15.70
C ALA A 30 1.91 5.14 -17.12
N SER A 31 2.35 3.89 -17.26
CA SER A 31 2.35 3.17 -18.54
C SER A 31 0.93 2.94 -19.05
N ALA A 32 0.03 2.42 -18.20
CA ALA A 32 -1.37 2.17 -18.55
C ALA A 32 -2.11 3.46 -18.96
N LEU A 33 -1.89 4.56 -18.23
CA LEU A 33 -2.44 5.87 -18.56
C LEU A 33 -1.95 6.39 -19.92
N ARG A 34 -0.64 6.28 -20.20
CA ARG A 34 -0.05 6.68 -21.49
C ARG A 34 -0.60 5.86 -22.65
N ALA A 35 -0.83 4.55 -22.43
CA ALA A 35 -1.45 3.68 -23.43
C ALA A 35 -2.86 4.18 -23.82
N LYS A 36 -3.60 4.75 -22.87
CA LYS A 36 -4.92 5.37 -23.08
C LYS A 36 -4.86 6.85 -23.49
N GLY A 37 -3.67 7.44 -23.68
CA GLY A 37 -3.46 8.79 -24.20
C GLY A 37 -3.27 9.90 -23.16
N ALA A 38 -3.26 9.56 -21.86
CA ALA A 38 -3.06 10.53 -20.78
C ALA A 38 -1.57 10.82 -20.53
N SER A 39 -1.30 11.97 -19.91
CA SER A 39 -0.02 12.30 -19.28
C SER A 39 -0.07 11.97 -17.79
N ALA A 40 0.80 11.09 -17.32
CA ALA A 40 0.93 10.77 -15.90
C ALA A 40 1.97 11.67 -15.21
N VAL A 41 1.59 12.23 -14.06
CA VAL A 41 2.46 13.01 -13.16
C VAL A 41 2.67 12.17 -11.89
N ILE A 42 3.82 11.50 -11.80
CA ILE A 42 4.16 10.70 -10.62
C ILE A 42 4.69 11.64 -9.54
N ALA A 43 3.99 11.71 -8.41
CA ALA A 43 4.40 12.47 -7.24
C ALA A 43 4.16 11.60 -5.99
N PRO A 44 5.17 10.87 -5.51
CA PRO A 44 5.03 10.05 -4.30
C PRO A 44 4.72 10.94 -3.09
N MET A 45 3.60 10.68 -2.42
CA MET A 45 3.15 11.49 -1.27
C MET A 45 3.38 10.82 0.07
N VAL A 46 3.64 9.51 0.06
CA VAL A 46 3.89 8.71 1.26
C VAL A 46 5.17 7.92 1.05
N ASN A 47 5.99 7.87 2.10
CA ASN A 47 7.12 6.97 2.22
C ASN A 47 7.08 6.27 3.59
N PHE A 48 8.05 5.42 3.85
CA PHE A 48 8.20 4.75 5.12
C PHE A 48 9.47 5.22 5.80
N ALA A 49 9.40 5.36 7.12
CA ALA A 49 10.52 5.70 7.98
C ALA A 49 10.69 4.62 9.07
N PRO A 50 11.88 4.50 9.67
CA PRO A 50 12.09 3.66 10.84
C PRO A 50 11.07 3.96 11.95
N THR A 51 10.78 2.95 12.76
CA THR A 51 9.95 3.12 13.96
C THR A 51 10.53 4.16 14.92
N ASP A 52 9.66 4.86 15.64
CA ASP A 52 10.08 5.79 16.71
C ASP A 52 10.60 5.05 17.95
N ASP A 53 10.32 3.74 18.06
CA ASP A 53 10.82 2.86 19.12
C ASP A 53 11.88 1.89 18.58
N ALA A 54 13.00 2.47 18.11
CA ALA A 54 14.14 1.70 17.63
C ALA A 54 14.68 0.72 18.69
N PRO A 55 14.79 1.07 19.99
CA PRO A 55 15.23 0.12 21.02
C PRO A 55 14.36 -1.13 21.12
N ALA A 56 13.02 -1.01 21.05
CA ALA A 56 12.14 -2.17 21.10
C ALA A 56 12.30 -3.08 19.86
N LEU A 57 12.47 -2.48 18.68
CA LEU A 57 12.74 -3.23 17.45
C LEU A 57 14.07 -3.97 17.52
N GLU A 58 15.15 -3.30 17.89
CA GLU A 58 16.47 -3.93 18.04
C GLU A 58 16.47 -5.05 19.07
N ALA A 59 15.79 -4.86 20.21
CA ALA A 59 15.65 -5.90 21.22
C ALA A 59 14.90 -7.12 20.68
N ALA A 60 13.77 -6.91 19.97
CA ALA A 60 13.01 -8.00 19.38
C ALA A 60 13.79 -8.75 18.29
N LEU A 61 14.59 -8.06 17.48
CA LEU A 61 15.43 -8.70 16.47
C LEU A 61 16.59 -9.49 17.10
N LYS A 62 17.13 -9.05 18.24
CA LYS A 62 18.13 -9.81 19.01
C LYS A 62 17.52 -11.08 19.62
N GLU A 63 16.34 -10.98 20.21
CA GLU A 63 15.59 -12.13 20.72
C GLU A 63 15.23 -13.12 19.59
N LEU A 64 14.83 -12.61 18.42
CA LEU A 64 14.60 -13.41 17.23
C LEU A 64 15.85 -14.19 16.82
N ALA A 65 17.00 -13.51 16.72
CA ALA A 65 18.26 -14.15 16.39
C ALA A 65 18.70 -15.19 17.45
N ALA A 66 18.29 -15.03 18.70
CA ALA A 66 18.54 -15.97 19.80
C ALA A 66 17.61 -17.21 19.78
N GLY A 67 16.60 -17.26 18.90
CA GLY A 67 15.66 -18.38 18.81
C GLY A 67 14.49 -18.30 19.80
N GLU A 68 14.17 -17.09 20.27
CA GLU A 68 13.10 -16.87 21.25
C GLU A 68 11.68 -16.92 20.66
N PHE A 69 11.56 -17.04 19.34
CA PHE A 69 10.27 -17.13 18.66
C PHE A 69 10.17 -18.40 17.81
N ASP A 70 9.01 -19.03 17.87
CA ASP A 70 8.67 -20.17 17.02
C ASP A 70 8.21 -19.66 15.64
N TRP A 71 7.60 -18.46 15.62
CA TRP A 71 7.14 -17.79 14.40
C TRP A 71 7.45 -16.29 14.39
N ILE A 72 7.69 -15.76 13.19
CA ILE A 72 7.61 -14.33 12.88
C ILE A 72 6.52 -14.08 11.85
N THR A 73 5.72 -13.03 12.03
CA THR A 73 4.69 -12.61 11.07
C THR A 73 4.99 -11.24 10.47
N LEU A 74 4.75 -11.13 9.15
CA LEU A 74 5.05 -9.96 8.33
C LEU A 74 3.83 -9.60 7.48
N THR A 75 3.23 -8.43 7.74
CA THR A 75 2.00 -8.02 7.04
C THR A 75 2.24 -7.03 5.89
N SER A 76 3.51 -6.75 5.55
CA SER A 76 3.87 -5.78 4.52
C SER A 76 5.26 -6.10 3.96
N ALA A 77 5.46 -5.92 2.65
CA ALA A 77 6.79 -6.00 2.06
C ALA A 77 7.80 -5.04 2.72
N THR A 78 7.34 -3.89 3.23
CA THR A 78 8.19 -2.93 3.95
C THR A 78 8.79 -3.52 5.24
N THR A 79 8.14 -4.49 5.89
CA THR A 79 8.77 -5.14 7.06
C THR A 79 9.96 -6.00 6.65
N VAL A 80 10.02 -6.47 5.39
CA VAL A 80 11.19 -7.17 4.84
C VAL A 80 12.36 -6.20 4.65
N ASP A 81 12.10 -4.99 4.14
CA ASP A 81 13.12 -3.94 4.05
C ASP A 81 13.72 -3.60 5.42
N VAL A 82 12.87 -3.56 6.46
CA VAL A 82 13.32 -3.38 7.85
C VAL A 82 14.22 -4.53 8.31
N LEU A 83 13.85 -5.78 8.04
CA LEU A 83 14.70 -6.93 8.36
C LEU A 83 16.06 -6.84 7.65
N MET A 84 16.08 -6.44 6.38
CA MET A 84 17.32 -6.27 5.61
C MET A 84 18.18 -5.13 6.17
N ALA A 85 17.58 -3.98 6.46
CA ALA A 85 18.28 -2.81 6.99
C ALA A 85 18.95 -3.09 8.34
N HIS A 86 18.32 -3.93 9.18
CA HIS A 86 18.87 -4.35 10.47
C HIS A 86 19.73 -5.61 10.39
N GLN A 87 19.96 -6.17 9.20
CA GLN A 87 20.66 -7.45 9.01
C GLN A 87 20.11 -8.54 9.93
N ALA A 88 18.78 -8.58 10.07
CA ALA A 88 18.11 -9.49 10.97
C ALA A 88 18.44 -10.95 10.63
N VAL A 89 18.59 -11.78 11.65
CA VAL A 89 18.80 -13.22 11.49
C VAL A 89 17.54 -13.93 11.93
N ILE A 90 16.91 -14.65 11.01
CA ILE A 90 15.82 -15.57 11.32
C ILE A 90 16.43 -16.96 11.46
N PRO A 91 16.48 -17.55 12.67
CA PRO A 91 17.02 -18.89 12.85
C PRO A 91 16.21 -19.93 12.07
N PRO A 92 16.82 -21.05 11.61
CA PRO A 92 16.10 -22.12 10.93
C PRO A 92 14.98 -22.77 11.78
N THR A 93 15.00 -22.56 13.09
CA THR A 93 13.98 -23.02 14.04
C THR A 93 12.76 -22.11 14.10
N THR A 94 12.84 -20.89 13.56
CA THR A 94 11.74 -19.92 13.53
C THR A 94 11.10 -19.93 12.14
N LYS A 95 9.80 -20.17 12.09
CA LYS A 95 9.03 -20.16 10.83
C LYS A 95 8.56 -18.74 10.47
N VAL A 96 8.40 -18.48 9.18
CA VAL A 96 7.96 -17.16 8.67
C VAL A 96 6.55 -17.24 8.11
N ALA A 97 5.66 -16.41 8.63
CA ALA A 97 4.33 -16.20 8.05
C ALA A 97 4.24 -14.80 7.42
N CYS A 98 3.62 -14.68 6.26
CA CYS A 98 3.43 -13.39 5.61
C CYS A 98 2.05 -13.20 5.02
N VAL A 99 1.64 -11.95 4.88
CA VAL A 99 0.39 -11.57 4.20
C VAL A 99 0.73 -11.06 2.79
N GLY A 100 0.13 -11.68 1.78
CA GLY A 100 0.19 -11.20 0.41
C GLY A 100 1.41 -11.68 -0.38
N GLU A 101 1.17 -11.93 -1.67
CA GLU A 101 2.18 -12.35 -2.65
C GLU A 101 3.34 -11.36 -2.78
N THR A 102 3.09 -10.05 -2.63
CA THR A 102 4.14 -9.03 -2.65
C THR A 102 5.12 -9.21 -1.48
N THR A 103 4.62 -9.54 -0.28
CA THR A 103 5.47 -9.79 0.88
C THR A 103 6.25 -11.09 0.74
N ALA A 104 5.62 -12.14 0.21
CA ALA A 104 6.28 -13.41 -0.08
C ALA A 104 7.42 -13.25 -1.12
N THR A 105 7.17 -12.47 -2.17
CA THR A 105 8.18 -12.14 -3.19
C THR A 105 9.35 -11.35 -2.60
N ALA A 106 9.07 -10.36 -1.76
CA ALA A 106 10.10 -9.58 -1.07
C ALA A 106 10.95 -10.46 -0.14
N LEU A 107 10.32 -11.37 0.61
CA LEU A 107 11.03 -12.35 1.45
C LEU A 107 11.99 -13.21 0.63
N ALA A 108 11.51 -13.79 -0.46
CA ALA A 108 12.32 -14.63 -1.34
C ALA A 108 13.52 -13.86 -1.92
N ALA A 109 13.30 -12.61 -2.37
CA ALA A 109 14.37 -11.74 -2.87
C ALA A 109 15.41 -11.38 -1.79
N ALA A 110 14.97 -11.28 -0.52
CA ALA A 110 15.82 -11.02 0.63
C ALA A 110 16.52 -12.29 1.17
N GLY A 111 16.28 -13.47 0.58
CA GLY A 111 16.86 -14.74 1.02
C GLY A 111 16.12 -15.43 2.18
N TYR A 112 14.93 -14.96 2.53
CA TYR A 112 14.05 -15.60 3.50
C TYR A 112 13.01 -16.48 2.80
N LYS A 113 12.63 -17.58 3.45
CA LYS A 113 11.56 -18.46 2.99
C LYS A 113 10.30 -18.16 3.79
N ALA A 114 9.19 -17.88 3.12
CA ALA A 114 7.87 -17.91 3.74
C ALA A 114 7.42 -19.37 3.93
N ASP A 115 7.09 -19.75 5.16
CA ASP A 115 6.53 -21.06 5.51
C ASP A 115 5.00 -21.06 5.46
N LEU A 116 4.39 -19.89 5.63
CA LEU A 116 2.95 -19.69 5.52
C LEU A 116 2.64 -18.36 4.82
N ALA A 117 1.78 -18.44 3.83
CA ALA A 117 1.07 -17.32 3.24
C ALA A 117 -0.35 -17.81 2.93
N PRO A 118 -1.39 -16.98 3.14
CA PRO A 118 -2.76 -17.41 2.91
C PRO A 118 -2.98 -17.75 1.42
N SER A 119 -3.69 -18.83 1.14
CA SER A 119 -3.91 -19.33 -0.22
C SER A 119 -5.03 -18.61 -0.97
N GLU A 120 -6.06 -18.19 -0.24
CA GLU A 120 -7.26 -17.57 -0.83
C GLU A 120 -7.27 -16.06 -0.59
N GLU A 121 -7.26 -15.64 0.68
CA GLU A 121 -7.36 -14.24 1.06
C GLU A 121 -6.01 -13.70 1.52
N ASN A 122 -5.40 -12.84 0.71
CA ASN A 122 -4.16 -12.12 1.01
C ASN A 122 -4.33 -11.05 2.12
N THR A 123 -4.91 -11.43 3.26
CA THR A 123 -5.26 -10.57 4.38
C THR A 123 -4.77 -11.16 5.71
N ALA A 124 -4.76 -10.33 6.77
CA ALA A 124 -4.51 -10.80 8.13
C ALA A 124 -5.57 -11.82 8.60
N HIS A 125 -6.79 -11.78 8.04
CA HIS A 125 -7.86 -12.71 8.38
C HIS A 125 -7.60 -14.08 7.74
N GLY A 126 -7.32 -14.13 6.44
CA GLY A 126 -6.98 -15.39 5.75
C GLY A 126 -5.79 -16.10 6.41
N LEU A 127 -4.77 -15.34 6.84
CA LEU A 127 -3.65 -15.92 7.57
C LEU A 127 -4.06 -16.57 8.91
N LEU A 128 -5.04 -15.99 9.63
CA LEU A 128 -5.56 -16.56 10.88
C LEU A 128 -6.40 -17.82 10.63
N GLU A 129 -7.16 -17.87 9.54
CA GLU A 129 -7.97 -19.04 9.17
C GLU A 129 -7.11 -20.28 8.93
N GLU A 130 -5.96 -20.10 8.28
CA GLU A 130 -5.03 -21.18 7.96
C GLU A 130 -4.04 -21.51 9.10
N TRP A 131 -3.94 -20.62 10.10
CA TRP A 131 -2.91 -20.69 11.14
C TRP A 131 -2.91 -22.00 11.95
N THR A 132 -4.08 -22.44 12.41
CA THR A 132 -4.21 -23.65 13.24
C THR A 132 -3.75 -24.89 12.47
N THR A 133 -4.11 -24.98 11.19
CA THR A 133 -3.69 -26.08 10.31
C THR A 133 -2.18 -26.04 10.07
N ALA A 134 -1.63 -24.86 9.75
CA ALA A 134 -0.21 -24.67 9.48
C ALA A 134 0.69 -24.96 10.70
N THR A 135 0.17 -24.75 11.91
CA THR A 135 0.86 -25.01 13.17
C THR A 135 0.57 -26.39 13.76
N GLY A 136 -0.30 -27.19 13.13
CA GLY A 136 -0.72 -28.49 13.67
C GLY A 136 -1.50 -28.38 14.99
N GLY A 137 -2.12 -27.23 15.25
CA GLY A 137 -2.87 -26.95 16.48
C GLY A 137 -2.02 -26.77 17.73
N VAL A 138 -0.70 -26.58 17.59
CA VAL A 138 0.20 -26.37 18.74
C VAL A 138 -0.07 -25.03 19.39
N VAL A 139 -0.41 -25.04 20.69
CA VAL A 139 -0.63 -23.84 21.51
C VAL A 139 -0.03 -24.07 22.91
N PRO A 140 0.71 -23.11 23.51
CA PRO A 140 1.09 -21.82 22.94
C PRO A 140 2.28 -21.92 21.98
N LEU A 141 2.42 -20.92 21.13
CA LEU A 141 3.63 -20.63 20.35
C LEU A 141 4.07 -19.21 20.70
N ARG A 142 5.37 -18.94 20.59
CA ARG A 142 5.97 -17.61 20.74
C ARG A 142 6.03 -16.97 19.36
N VAL A 143 5.29 -15.88 19.18
CA VAL A 143 5.13 -15.22 17.88
C VAL A 143 5.60 -13.77 17.95
N LEU A 144 6.55 -13.40 17.11
CA LEU A 144 6.92 -12.01 16.87
C LEU A 144 6.09 -11.45 15.72
N THR A 145 5.38 -10.35 15.92
CA THR A 145 4.66 -9.66 14.84
C THR A 145 5.34 -8.32 14.54
N LEU A 146 5.84 -8.17 13.32
CA LEU A 146 6.34 -6.88 12.83
C LEU A 146 5.24 -6.22 12.00
N ARG A 147 4.88 -4.99 12.38
CA ARG A 147 3.77 -4.26 11.76
C ARG A 147 4.11 -2.80 11.51
N SER A 148 3.31 -2.14 10.68
CA SER A 148 3.33 -0.67 10.58
C SER A 148 2.73 -0.04 11.83
N GLN A 149 3.09 1.21 12.12
CA GLN A 149 2.55 1.98 13.25
C GLN A 149 1.02 2.06 13.23
N ILE A 150 0.44 2.25 12.04
CA ILE A 150 -1.00 2.44 11.82
C ILE A 150 -1.78 1.15 11.56
N ALA A 151 -1.11 -0.01 11.53
CA ALA A 151 -1.78 -1.27 11.27
C ALA A 151 -2.78 -1.59 12.39
N VAL A 152 -4.04 -1.84 11.99
CA VAL A 152 -5.03 -2.42 12.90
C VAL A 152 -4.52 -3.80 13.32
N PRO A 153 -4.42 -4.11 14.63
CA PRO A 153 -3.72 -5.28 15.13
C PRO A 153 -4.50 -6.59 14.97
N VAL A 154 -5.27 -6.77 13.89
CA VAL A 154 -6.13 -7.95 13.63
C VAL A 154 -5.38 -9.26 13.83
N LEU A 155 -4.21 -9.41 13.19
CA LEU A 155 -3.39 -10.62 13.31
C LEU A 155 -2.86 -10.81 14.74
N THR A 156 -2.40 -9.74 15.39
CA THR A 156 -1.87 -9.81 16.76
C THR A 156 -2.95 -10.23 17.74
N GLU A 157 -4.12 -9.59 17.69
CA GLU A 157 -5.26 -9.92 18.54
C GLU A 157 -5.79 -11.32 18.24
N GLY A 158 -5.87 -11.72 16.97
CA GLY A 158 -6.30 -13.06 16.57
C GLY A 158 -5.40 -14.16 17.13
N LEU A 159 -4.07 -14.00 17.01
CA LEU A 159 -3.10 -14.95 17.56
C LEU A 159 -3.14 -15.05 19.08
N ILE A 160 -3.34 -13.91 19.77
CA ILE A 160 -3.56 -13.89 21.23
C ILE A 160 -4.84 -14.65 21.59
N ARG A 161 -5.94 -14.45 20.84
CA ARG A 161 -7.22 -15.14 21.07
C ARG A 161 -7.13 -16.64 20.86
N ILE A 162 -6.28 -17.11 19.94
CA ILE A 162 -5.99 -18.54 19.74
C ILE A 162 -5.22 -19.13 20.96
N GLY A 163 -4.50 -18.29 21.71
CA GLY A 163 -3.77 -18.68 22.92
C GLY A 163 -2.24 -18.62 22.78
N HIS A 164 -1.72 -17.98 21.75
CA HIS A 164 -0.27 -17.81 21.57
C HIS A 164 0.29 -16.65 22.40
N SER A 165 1.59 -16.71 22.69
CA SER A 165 2.34 -15.60 23.27
C SER A 165 2.83 -14.69 22.14
N VAL A 166 2.30 -13.48 22.04
CA VAL A 166 2.55 -12.59 20.90
C VAL A 166 3.29 -11.34 21.34
N LYS A 167 4.51 -11.14 20.83
CA LYS A 167 5.25 -9.88 20.94
C LYS A 167 4.99 -9.06 19.67
N SER A 168 4.29 -7.94 19.79
CA SER A 168 4.02 -7.04 18.66
C SER A 168 4.92 -5.82 18.68
N VAL A 169 5.61 -5.58 17.57
CA VAL A 169 6.58 -4.50 17.43
C VAL A 169 6.26 -3.68 16.18
N VAL A 170 6.25 -2.36 16.35
CA VAL A 170 6.17 -1.42 15.23
C VAL A 170 7.52 -1.42 14.53
N ALA A 171 7.57 -1.92 13.31
CA ALA A 171 8.80 -2.01 12.52
C ALA A 171 9.08 -0.71 11.75
N TYR A 172 8.03 -0.02 11.32
CA TYR A 172 8.14 1.22 10.55
C TYR A 172 6.89 2.09 10.73
N ARG A 173 7.01 3.35 10.33
CA ARG A 173 5.89 4.29 10.24
C ARG A 173 5.73 4.83 8.83
N SER A 174 4.51 5.18 8.47
CA SER A 174 4.24 5.92 7.24
C SER A 174 4.53 7.40 7.49
N VAL A 175 5.19 8.05 6.54
CA VAL A 175 5.52 9.48 6.60
C VAL A 175 5.10 10.17 5.32
N GLY A 176 4.68 11.43 5.45
CA GLY A 176 4.46 12.30 4.31
C GLY A 176 5.76 12.57 3.56
N VAL A 177 5.66 12.69 2.24
CA VAL A 177 6.72 13.19 1.36
C VAL A 177 6.22 14.45 0.72
N ASP A 178 7.02 15.51 0.79
CA ASP A 178 6.68 16.80 0.21
C ASP A 178 6.52 16.68 -1.30
N VAL A 179 5.33 17.06 -1.78
CA VAL A 179 5.01 17.17 -3.19
C VAL A 179 5.70 18.42 -3.73
N ALA A 180 6.37 18.29 -4.88
CA ALA A 180 7.00 19.42 -5.53
C ALA A 180 6.00 20.56 -5.75
N GLU A 181 6.39 21.79 -5.41
CA GLU A 181 5.51 22.97 -5.46
C GLU A 181 4.85 23.17 -6.83
N GLY A 182 5.58 22.85 -7.92
CA GLY A 182 5.04 22.90 -9.28
C GLY A 182 3.83 21.98 -9.51
N VAL A 183 3.81 20.80 -8.88
CA VAL A 183 2.67 19.87 -8.96
C VAL A 183 1.48 20.41 -8.18
N ILE A 184 1.71 20.95 -6.99
CA ILE A 184 0.66 21.61 -6.18
C ILE A 184 0.04 22.77 -6.97
N ASN A 185 0.88 23.61 -7.59
CA ASN A 185 0.45 24.72 -8.42
C ASN A 185 -0.32 24.26 -9.66
N ASP A 186 0.09 23.16 -10.30
CA ASP A 186 -0.64 22.57 -11.44
C ASP A 186 -2.01 22.03 -11.02
N VAL A 187 -2.15 21.45 -9.81
CA VAL A 187 -3.46 21.04 -9.26
C VAL A 187 -4.34 22.25 -8.99
N ARG A 188 -3.82 23.29 -8.32
CA ARG A 188 -4.58 24.51 -7.98
C ARG A 188 -5.02 25.30 -9.22
N ALA A 189 -4.18 25.34 -10.25
CA ALA A 189 -4.55 25.91 -11.55
C ALA A 189 -5.55 24.99 -12.33
N GLY A 190 -5.76 23.77 -11.84
CA GLY A 190 -6.57 22.73 -12.44
C GLY A 190 -6.08 22.34 -13.84
N LYS A 191 -4.76 22.23 -13.98
CA LYS A 191 -4.06 21.59 -15.10
C LYS A 191 -3.93 20.08 -14.90
N ILE A 192 -4.08 19.61 -13.65
CA ILE A 192 -4.33 18.20 -13.34
C ILE A 192 -5.83 17.96 -13.48
N THR A 193 -6.20 17.04 -14.36
CA THR A 193 -7.61 16.66 -14.61
C THR A 193 -8.08 15.62 -13.62
N ASP A 194 -7.19 14.74 -13.17
CA ASP A 194 -7.53 13.60 -12.32
C ASP A 194 -6.45 13.38 -11.25
N ILE A 195 -6.87 13.03 -10.03
CA ILE A 195 -6.01 12.65 -8.91
C ILE A 195 -6.42 11.27 -8.44
N LEU A 196 -5.46 10.34 -8.40
CA LEU A 196 -5.70 9.01 -7.85
C LEU A 196 -5.47 9.02 -6.34
N VAL A 197 -6.30 8.30 -5.59
CA VAL A 197 -6.18 8.12 -4.13
C VAL A 197 -6.09 6.63 -3.83
N THR A 198 -4.92 6.19 -3.38
CA THR A 198 -4.58 4.75 -3.28
C THR A 198 -4.62 4.19 -1.87
N SER A 199 -4.72 5.04 -0.86
CA SER A 199 -4.80 4.66 0.56
C SER A 199 -5.27 5.85 1.39
N GLY A 200 -5.72 5.60 2.63
CA GLY A 200 -6.05 6.66 3.59
C GLY A 200 -4.86 7.59 3.88
N SER A 201 -3.63 7.05 3.98
CA SER A 201 -2.42 7.87 4.16
C SER A 201 -2.13 8.79 2.97
N VAL A 202 -2.42 8.35 1.73
CA VAL A 202 -2.33 9.22 0.55
C VAL A 202 -3.41 10.28 0.60
N ALA A 203 -4.63 9.93 0.99
CA ALA A 203 -5.73 10.89 1.11
C ALA A 203 -5.43 12.00 2.13
N GLU A 204 -4.88 11.62 3.28
CA GLU A 204 -4.40 12.55 4.30
C GLU A 204 -3.35 13.51 3.73
N GLN A 205 -2.34 12.99 3.01
CA GLN A 205 -1.29 13.82 2.42
C GLN A 205 -1.80 14.74 1.32
N ILE A 206 -2.76 14.32 0.50
CA ILE A 206 -3.45 15.19 -0.45
C ILE A 206 -4.15 16.33 0.29
N SER A 207 -4.91 16.00 1.34
CA SER A 207 -5.63 17.00 2.15
C SER A 207 -4.67 18.02 2.79
N ILE A 208 -3.57 17.56 3.39
CA ILE A 208 -2.58 18.41 4.06
C ILE A 208 -1.81 19.28 3.06
N GLN A 209 -1.31 18.71 1.96
CA GLN A 209 -0.33 19.38 1.11
C GLN A 209 -0.97 20.17 -0.04
N ILE A 210 -2.07 19.66 -0.60
CA ILE A 210 -2.76 20.30 -1.74
C ILE A 210 -3.86 21.21 -1.20
N GLY A 211 -4.68 20.69 -0.28
CA GLY A 211 -5.86 21.37 0.26
C GLY A 211 -7.01 21.37 -0.75
N ASP A 212 -7.58 22.54 -1.02
CA ASP A 212 -8.74 22.69 -1.91
C ASP A 212 -8.41 22.28 -3.36
N ILE A 213 -9.13 21.26 -3.84
CA ILE A 213 -9.01 20.76 -5.21
C ILE A 213 -10.14 21.36 -6.06
N PRO A 214 -9.83 22.02 -7.21
CA PRO A 214 -10.84 22.54 -8.13
C PRO A 214 -11.89 21.49 -8.49
N THR A 215 -13.15 21.90 -8.62
CA THR A 215 -14.26 20.98 -8.97
C THR A 215 -14.10 20.31 -10.34
N LYS A 216 -13.32 20.94 -11.24
CA LYS A 216 -12.97 20.36 -12.55
C LYS A 216 -11.88 19.29 -12.49
N THR A 217 -11.19 19.14 -11.35
CA THR A 217 -10.19 18.10 -11.11
C THR A 217 -10.86 16.96 -10.36
N LEU A 218 -10.94 15.79 -10.98
CA LEU A 218 -11.60 14.62 -10.40
C LEU A 218 -10.69 13.91 -9.40
N VAL A 219 -11.25 13.46 -8.29
CA VAL A 219 -10.54 12.67 -7.28
C VAL A 219 -11.11 11.26 -7.25
N SER A 220 -10.30 10.27 -7.62
CA SER A 220 -10.72 8.87 -7.77
C SER A 220 -10.03 7.96 -6.77
N ALA A 221 -10.80 7.26 -5.94
CA ALA A 221 -10.29 6.34 -4.94
C ALA A 221 -10.19 4.90 -5.48
N ILE A 222 -9.14 4.18 -5.08
CA ILE A 222 -8.90 2.78 -5.45
C ILE A 222 -9.91 1.79 -4.87
N GLY A 223 -10.74 2.22 -3.92
CA GLY A 223 -11.79 1.38 -3.37
C GLY A 223 -12.56 2.04 -2.22
N PRO A 224 -13.65 1.40 -1.77
CA PRO A 224 -14.60 2.01 -0.82
C PRO A 224 -13.99 2.39 0.53
N ARG A 225 -13.03 1.58 1.01
CA ARG A 225 -12.33 1.89 2.27
C ARG A 225 -11.50 3.16 2.14
N THR A 226 -10.74 3.30 1.06
CA THR A 226 -9.92 4.48 0.79
C THR A 226 -10.80 5.72 0.59
N ALA A 227 -11.96 5.57 -0.05
CA ALA A 227 -12.91 6.67 -0.20
C ALA A 227 -13.41 7.17 1.16
N LYS A 228 -13.81 6.25 2.05
CA LYS A 228 -14.21 6.58 3.42
C LYS A 228 -13.11 7.26 4.22
N ASP A 229 -11.88 6.76 4.12
CA ASP A 229 -10.74 7.37 4.80
C ASP A 229 -10.47 8.79 4.24
N ALA A 230 -10.59 8.99 2.92
CA ALA A 230 -10.43 10.30 2.29
C ALA A 230 -11.48 11.33 2.75
N GLU A 231 -12.75 10.94 2.81
CA GLU A 231 -13.83 11.78 3.31
C GLU A 231 -13.61 12.19 4.77
N ALA A 232 -13.06 11.29 5.60
CA ALA A 232 -12.73 11.60 6.99
C ALA A 232 -11.63 12.68 7.12
N PHE A 233 -10.79 12.85 6.10
CA PHE A 233 -9.79 13.94 6.00
C PHE A 233 -10.32 15.17 5.25
N GLY A 234 -11.61 15.23 4.95
CA GLY A 234 -12.22 16.34 4.20
C GLY A 234 -11.91 16.34 2.71
N LEU A 235 -11.29 15.28 2.18
CA LEU A 235 -11.00 15.15 0.76
C LEU A 235 -12.26 14.66 0.02
N ARG A 236 -12.71 15.46 -0.96
CA ARG A 236 -13.79 15.06 -1.89
C ARG A 236 -13.37 13.81 -2.67
N VAL A 237 -14.27 12.84 -2.79
CA VAL A 237 -14.11 11.68 -3.67
C VAL A 237 -15.19 11.74 -4.75
N ASP A 238 -14.78 11.88 -5.99
CA ASP A 238 -15.68 11.99 -7.13
C ASP A 238 -16.01 10.61 -7.70
N ALA A 239 -15.13 9.62 -7.56
CA ALA A 239 -15.34 8.27 -8.07
C ALA A 239 -14.57 7.21 -7.27
N VAL A 240 -15.04 5.95 -7.33
CA VAL A 240 -14.44 4.81 -6.64
C VAL A 240 -14.32 3.65 -7.62
N ALA A 241 -13.14 3.05 -7.73
CA ALA A 241 -12.93 1.86 -8.55
C ALA A 241 -13.70 0.65 -8.01
N GLU A 242 -14.16 -0.21 -8.93
CA GLU A 242 -14.89 -1.43 -8.59
C GLU A 242 -13.97 -2.47 -7.97
N GLU A 243 -12.75 -2.60 -8.50
CA GLU A 243 -11.73 -3.52 -8.02
C GLU A 243 -10.45 -2.79 -7.59
N ILE A 244 -9.74 -3.35 -6.61
CA ILE A 244 -8.50 -2.77 -6.07
C ILE A 244 -7.31 -3.16 -6.95
N ASN A 245 -7.31 -2.71 -8.20
CA ASN A 245 -6.23 -2.94 -9.15
C ASN A 245 -6.02 -1.74 -10.11
N ILE A 246 -4.93 -1.79 -10.88
CA ILE A 246 -4.55 -0.71 -11.80
C ILE A 246 -5.55 -0.58 -12.96
N GLU A 247 -6.05 -1.70 -13.47
CA GLU A 247 -6.95 -1.75 -14.62
C GLU A 247 -8.27 -1.03 -14.31
N SER A 248 -8.93 -1.42 -13.21
CA SER A 248 -10.17 -0.80 -12.75
C SER A 248 -10.02 0.71 -12.49
N MET A 249 -8.88 1.14 -11.96
CA MET A 249 -8.58 2.58 -11.79
C MET A 249 -8.47 3.33 -13.12
N VAL A 250 -7.83 2.74 -14.13
CA VAL A 250 -7.67 3.37 -15.44
C VAL A 250 -8.97 3.37 -16.22
N ASP A 251 -9.72 2.27 -16.17
CA ASP A 251 -11.02 2.14 -16.83
C ASP A 251 -12.05 3.10 -16.24
N LEU A 252 -12.05 3.30 -14.91
CA LEU A 252 -12.84 4.33 -14.26
C LEU A 252 -12.61 5.72 -14.87
N LEU A 253 -11.33 6.10 -15.12
CA LEU A 253 -11.03 7.38 -15.76
C LEU A 253 -11.52 7.43 -17.21
N VAL A 254 -11.44 6.32 -17.94
CA VAL A 254 -11.91 6.22 -19.33
C VAL A 254 -13.43 6.40 -19.39
N GLU A 255 -14.19 5.71 -18.55
CA GLU A 255 -15.65 5.83 -18.47
C GLU A 255 -16.08 7.26 -18.14
N ARG A 256 -15.37 7.90 -17.20
CA ARG A 256 -15.58 9.31 -16.86
C ARG A 256 -15.28 10.24 -18.03
N ALA A 257 -14.16 10.05 -18.72
CA ALA A 257 -13.81 10.87 -19.88
C ALA A 257 -14.83 10.74 -21.02
N LEU A 258 -15.39 9.54 -21.22
CA LEU A 258 -16.40 9.27 -22.25
C LEU A 258 -17.78 9.80 -21.88
N SER A 259 -18.16 9.78 -20.59
CA SER A 259 -19.45 10.32 -20.12
C SER A 259 -19.52 11.85 -20.09
N VAL A 260 -18.37 12.54 -20.13
CA VAL A 260 -18.28 14.01 -20.15
C VAL A 260 -18.20 14.58 -21.58
N LYS A 261 -18.04 13.73 -22.62
CA LYS A 261 -18.07 14.20 -24.02
C LYS A 261 -19.51 14.59 -24.41
N PRO A 262 -19.73 15.82 -24.89
CA PRO A 262 -21.05 16.31 -25.31
C PRO A 262 -21.60 15.59 -26.55
#